data_AF-A0A1X7S0S1-F1
#
_entry.id   AF-A0A1X7S0S1-F1
#
_cell.length_a   1.000
_cell.length_b   1.000
_cell.length_c   1.000
_cell.angle_alpha   90.00
_cell.angle_beta   90.00
_cell.angle_gamma   90.00
#
_symmetry.space_group_name_H-M   'P 1'
#
loop_
_entity.id
_entity.type
_entity.pdbx_description
1 polymer ?
#
loop_
_entity_poly.entity_id
_entity_poly.type
_entity_poly.pdbx_seq_one_letter_code
_entity_poly.pdbx_strand_id
1 'polypeptide(L)' 'MAVLEQSWIKVQEKTFGKWLNNKLLARNVEITNLVTDLSDGVALIHLLEILSQESLGRYAARPKLRGGKSN' A
#
# COMPACT_ATOMS: atom_id res chain seq x y z
N MET A 1 29.47 -3.67 0.12
CA MET A 1 28.36 -3.33 -0.82
C MET A 1 26.98 -3.62 -0.21
N ALA A 2 26.68 -4.85 0.24
CA ALA A 2 25.35 -5.22 0.74
C ALA A 2 24.81 -4.41 1.96
N VAL A 3 25.69 -3.97 2.88
CA VAL A 3 25.26 -3.22 4.09
C VAL A 3 24.72 -1.82 3.75
N LEU A 4 25.34 -1.14 2.79
CA LEU A 4 24.89 0.18 2.35
C LEU A 4 23.54 0.08 1.62
N GLU A 5 23.38 -0.90 0.75
CA GLU A 5 22.12 -1.16 0.04
C GLU A 5 20.97 -1.44 1.00
N GLN A 6 21.19 -2.25 2.04
CA GLN A 6 20.20 -2.48 3.11
C GLN A 6 19.85 -1.22 3.90
N SER A 7 20.81 -0.30 4.09
CA SER A 7 20.54 0.98 4.78
C SER A 7 19.67 1.92 3.95
N TRP A 8 19.93 2.02 2.65
CA TRP A 8 19.15 2.84 1.72
C TRP A 8 17.73 2.30 1.56
N ILE A 9 17.57 0.97 1.48
CA ILE A 9 16.25 0.32 1.44
C ILE A 9 15.45 0.68 2.70
N LYS A 10 16.04 0.62 3.90
CA LYS A 10 15.36 1.00 5.16
C LYS A 10 14.96 2.47 5.21
N VAL A 11 15.78 3.37 4.65
CA VAL A 11 15.44 4.80 4.56
C VAL A 11 14.27 5.01 3.61
N GLN A 12 14.27 4.36 2.44
CA GLN A 12 13.17 4.42 1.48
C GLN A 12 11.87 3.87 2.09
N GLU A 13 11.95 2.72 2.74
CA GLU A 13 10.82 2.07 3.41
C GLU A 13 10.18 3.00 4.46
N LYS A 14 10.99 3.59 5.34
CA LYS A 14 10.50 4.54 6.36
C LYS A 14 9.91 5.81 5.76
N THR A 15 10.55 6.34 4.72
CA THR A 15 10.10 7.58 4.07
C THR A 15 8.76 7.34 3.37
N PHE A 16 8.66 6.25 2.62
CA PHE A 16 7.43 5.85 1.95
C PHE A 16 6.32 5.54 2.96
N GLY A 17 6.62 4.79 4.03
CA GLY A 17 5.63 4.49 5.09
C GLY A 17 5.07 5.75 5.76
N LYS A 18 5.93 6.72 6.09
CA LYS A 18 5.47 8.01 6.65
C LYS A 18 4.61 8.81 5.67
N TRP A 19 5.03 8.87 4.40
CA TRP A 19 4.27 9.56 3.37
C TRP A 19 2.90 8.90 3.15
N LEU A 20 2.86 7.57 3.12
CA LEU A 20 1.65 6.78 2.95
C LEU A 20 0.67 7.03 4.10
N ASN A 21 1.14 7.00 5.35
CA ASN A 21 0.33 7.31 6.54
C ASN A 21 -0.20 8.74 6.52
N ASN A 22 0.59 9.72 6.05
CA ASN A 22 0.11 11.09 5.92
C ASN A 22 -1.05 11.21 4.92
N LYS A 23 -1.00 10.48 3.79
CA LYS A 23 -2.08 10.45 2.81
C LYS A 23 -3.31 9.72 3.35
N LEU A 24 -3.11 8.54 3.91
CA LEU A 24 -4.18 7.66 4.37
C LEU A 24 -4.87 8.13 5.66
N LEU A 25 -4.31 9.11 6.37
CA LEU A 25 -4.97 9.79 7.49
C LEU A 25 -6.37 10.31 7.12
N ALA A 26 -6.55 10.79 5.87
CA ALA A 26 -7.85 11.25 5.36
C ALA A 26 -8.93 10.16 5.33
N ARG A 27 -8.54 8.89 5.38
CA ARG A 27 -9.43 7.71 5.44
C ARG A 27 -9.36 6.98 6.77
N ASN A 28 -8.66 7.54 7.77
CA ASN A 28 -8.43 6.92 9.08
C ASN A 28 -7.79 5.52 8.97
N VAL A 29 -6.91 5.33 7.97
CA VAL A 29 -6.14 4.10 7.75
C VAL A 29 -4.69 4.37 8.14
N GLU A 30 -4.12 3.46 8.92
CA GLU A 30 -2.72 3.48 9.33
C GLU A 30 -2.00 2.22 8.85
N ILE A 31 -0.80 2.42 8.31
CA ILE A 31 0.08 1.40 7.76
C ILE A 31 1.27 1.25 8.70
N THR A 32 1.40 0.05 9.25
CA THR A 32 2.45 -0.32 10.21
C THR A 32 3.54 -1.17 9.54
N ASN A 33 3.17 -1.98 8.55
CA ASN A 33 4.06 -2.80 7.76
C ASN A 33 3.65 -2.76 6.29
N LEU A 34 4.52 -2.18 5.44
CA LEU A 34 4.25 -1.99 4.02
C LEU A 34 3.98 -3.29 3.26
N VAL A 35 4.60 -4.41 3.66
CA VAL A 35 4.44 -5.69 2.95
C VAL A 35 3.07 -6.29 3.25
N THR A 36 2.67 -6.31 4.52
CA THR A 36 1.40 -6.93 4.92
C THR A 36 0.22 -6.04 4.62
N ASP A 37 0.33 -4.75 4.90
CA ASP A 37 -0.82 -3.84 4.90
C ASP A 37 -1.16 -3.34 3.48
N LEU A 38 -0.22 -3.47 2.54
CA LEU A 38 -0.50 -3.24 1.11
C LEU A 38 -0.91 -4.52 0.37
N SER A 39 -0.81 -5.70 1.00
CA SER A 39 -0.96 -6.99 0.31
C SER A 39 -2.37 -7.27 -0.23
N ASP A 40 -3.40 -6.71 0.41
CA ASP A 40 -4.80 -6.88 0.00
C ASP A 40 -5.25 -5.84 -1.05
N GLY A 41 -4.39 -4.86 -1.35
CA GLY A 41 -4.63 -3.79 -2.32
C GLY A 41 -5.60 -2.69 -1.87
N VAL A 42 -6.22 -2.79 -0.69
CA VAL A 42 -7.24 -1.82 -0.24
C VAL A 42 -6.62 -0.46 0.06
N ALA A 43 -5.49 -0.45 0.76
CA ALA A 43 -4.73 0.77 1.03
C ALA A 43 -4.23 1.45 -0.25
N LEU A 44 -3.88 0.67 -1.28
CA LEU A 44 -3.45 1.18 -2.59
C LEU A 44 -4.59 1.86 -3.33
N ILE A 45 -5.80 1.29 -3.27
CA ILE A 45 -7.01 1.90 -3.85
C ILE A 45 -7.31 3.23 -3.16
N HIS A 46 -7.31 3.27 -1.83
CA HIS A 46 -7.51 4.51 -1.09
C HIS A 46 -6.47 5.58 -1.45
N LEU A 47 -5.19 5.18 -1.57
CA LEU A 47 -4.13 6.06 -2.01
C LEU A 47 -4.41 6.62 -3.41
N LEU A 48 -4.80 5.76 -4.36
CA LEU A 48 -5.10 6.18 -5.73
C LEU A 48 -6.23 7.20 -5.78
N GLU A 49 -7.34 6.97 -5.05
CA GLU A 49 -8.45 7.93 -4.98
C GLU A 49 -8.03 9.29 -4.39
N ILE A 50 -7.17 9.27 -3.38
CA ILE A 50 -6.64 10.50 -2.77
C ILE A 50 -5.76 11.27 -3.76
N LEU A 51 -4.93 10.56 -4.53
CA LEU A 51 -4.01 11.17 -5.49
C LEU A 51 -4.70 11.67 -6.76
N SER A 52 -5.68 10.93 -7.27
CA SER A 52 -6.44 11.31 -8.47
C SER A 52 -7.53 12.33 -8.17
N GLN A 53 -7.94 12.48 -6.91
CA GLN A 53 -9.14 13.22 -6.50
C GLN A 53 -10.43 12.69 -7.15
N GLU A 54 -10.40 11.46 -7.66
CA GLU A 54 -11.52 10.79 -8.30
C GLU A 54 -11.88 9.52 -7.52
N SER A 55 -13.19 9.24 -7.39
CA SER A 55 -13.62 7.94 -6.92
C SER A 55 -13.62 6.98 -8.10
N LEU A 56 -12.79 5.94 -8.06
CA LEU A 56 -12.76 4.89 -9.07
C LEU A 56 -13.91 3.85 -8.88
N GLY A 57 -14.90 4.12 -8.02
CA GLY A 57 -16.17 3.38 -7.93
C GLY A 57 -16.19 2.17 -6.97
N ARG A 58 -16.99 1.14 -7.29
CA ARG A 58 -17.13 -0.07 -6.44
C ARG A 58 -15.97 -1.03 -6.67
N TYR A 59 -15.01 -1.05 -5.75
CA TYR A 59 -14.01 -2.13 -5.67
C TYR A 59 -14.49 -3.22 -4.73
N ALA A 60 -14.03 -4.45 -4.98
CA ALA A 60 -14.08 -5.47 -3.95
C ALA A 60 -13.12 -5.04 -2.83
N ALA A 61 -13.66 -4.56 -1.71
CA ALA A 61 -12.87 -4.25 -0.49
C ALA A 61 -12.13 -5.48 0.08
N ARG A 62 -12.40 -6.67 -0.48
CA ARG A 62 -11.65 -7.90 -0.29
C ARG A 62 -11.58 -8.63 -1.63
N PRO A 63 -10.59 -8.36 -2.49
CA PRO A 63 -10.36 -9.21 -3.64
C PRO A 63 -9.90 -10.57 -3.11
N LYS A 64 -10.75 -11.60 -3.21
CA LYS A 64 -10.29 -12.98 -3.02
C LYS A 64 -9.27 -13.24 -4.11
N LEU A 65 -7.99 -13.36 -3.76
CA LEU A 65 -6.98 -13.91 -4.66
C LEU A 65 -7.50 -15.26 -5.15
N ARG A 66 -7.86 -15.35 -6.43
CA ARG A 66 -8.15 -16.61 -7.10
C ARG A 66 -6.84 -17.37 -7.24
N GLY A 67 -6.44 -18.03 -6.15
CA GLY A 67 -5.48 -19.12 -6.22
C GLY A 67 -6.10 -20.27 -7.02
N GLY A 68 -5.42 -20.67 -8.08
CA GLY A 68 -5.58 -21.96 -8.76
C GLY A 68 -6.81 -22.10 -9.64
N LYS A 69 -6.60 -22.00 -10.96
CA LYS A 69 -6.89 -23.06 -11.94
C LYS A 69 -6.08 -22.76 -13.22
N SER A 70 -4.85 -23.27 -13.28
CA SER A 70 -4.24 -23.60 -14.57
C SER A 70 -4.72 -25.00 -14.89
N ASN A 71 -5.60 -25.11 -15.87
CA ASN A 71 -5.91 -26.35 -16.56
C ASN A 71 -4.98 -26.47 -17.77
#